data_AF-A0A6B2VDG6-F1
#
_entry.id   AF-A0A6B2VDG6-F1
#
_cell.length_a   1.000
_cell.length_b   1.000
_cell.length_c   1.000
_cell.angle_alpha   90.00
_cell.angle_beta   90.00
_cell.angle_gamma   90.00
#
_symmetry.space_group_name_H-M   'P 1'
#
loop_
_entity.id
_entity.type
_entity.pdbx_description
1 polymer ?
#
loop_
_entity_poly.entity_id
_entity_poly.type
_entity_poly.pdbx_seq_one_letter_code
_entity_poly.pdbx_strand_id
1 'polypeptide(L)'
;MTSVRMFAMAAAAAAALATLPSAAHAASLFAGDECASAQASADKARQDYDATKKDYEAQIAAGGTPGIAERQNLADADVRRSALVAEAERICDMS
;
A
#
# COMPACT_ATOMS: atom_id res chain seq x y z
N MET A 1 5.38 61.28 -12.08
CA MET A 1 6.27 61.16 -13.26
C MET A 1 7.38 60.18 -12.91
N THR A 2 7.60 59.22 -13.82
CA THR A 2 8.81 58.40 -14.03
C THR A 2 9.40 57.63 -12.84
N SER A 3 9.28 56.30 -12.88
CA SER A 3 10.44 55.44 -13.21
C SER A 3 10.01 54.00 -13.42
N VAL A 4 9.87 53.62 -14.69
CA VAL A 4 9.93 52.22 -15.13
C VAL A 4 11.30 52.06 -15.77
N ARG A 5 12.16 51.25 -15.17
CA ARG A 5 13.39 50.74 -15.79
C ARG A 5 13.36 49.22 -15.61
N MET A 6 12.85 48.53 -16.62
CA MET A 6 13.67 47.75 -17.56
C MET A 6 14.40 46.61 -16.85
N PHE A 7 13.71 45.49 -16.68
CA PHE A 7 14.34 44.17 -16.67
C PHE A 7 14.11 43.56 -18.05
N ALA A 8 15.08 43.80 -18.93
CA ALA A 8 15.27 43.04 -20.14
C ALA A 8 16.40 42.03 -19.88
N MET A 9 16.32 40.88 -20.57
CA MET A 9 17.24 39.75 -20.57
C MET A 9 16.97 38.70 -19.47
N ALA A 10 16.85 37.40 -19.74
CA ALA A 10 17.14 36.65 -20.95
C ALA A 10 16.16 35.49 -21.10
N ALA A 11 15.59 35.37 -22.29
CA ALA A 11 15.05 34.12 -22.79
C ALA A 11 16.22 33.19 -23.16
N ALA A 12 16.17 31.94 -22.70
CA ALA A 12 16.68 30.72 -23.37
C ALA A 12 16.95 29.62 -22.34
N ALA A 13 15.91 28.89 -21.95
CA ALA A 13 16.06 27.56 -21.35
C ALA A 13 14.79 26.73 -21.60
N ALA A 14 14.35 26.67 -22.85
CA ALA A 14 13.20 25.85 -23.26
C ALA A 14 13.52 25.09 -24.56
N ALA A 15 14.63 24.36 -24.55
CA ALA A 15 15.01 23.48 -25.67
C ALA A 15 15.98 22.39 -25.20
N ALA A 16 15.61 21.59 -24.20
CA ALA A 16 16.38 20.39 -23.83
C ALA A 16 15.58 19.26 -23.14
N LEU A 17 14.23 19.33 -23.10
CA LEU A 17 13.42 18.29 -22.47
C LEU A 17 12.59 17.44 -23.45
N ALA A 18 12.74 17.65 -24.76
CA ALA A 18 11.92 16.98 -25.78
C ALA A 18 12.53 15.69 -26.35
N THR A 19 13.53 15.09 -25.69
CA THR A 19 14.13 13.82 -26.11
C THR A 19 14.41 12.88 -24.93
N LEU A 20 13.52 12.86 -23.94
CA LEU A 20 13.46 11.71 -23.05
C LEU A 20 12.68 10.63 -23.81
N PRO A 21 13.31 9.51 -24.22
CA PRO A 21 12.54 8.37 -24.68
C PRO A 21 11.62 7.98 -23.53
N SER A 22 10.32 7.94 -23.81
CA SER A 22 9.29 7.49 -22.88
C SER A 22 9.64 6.07 -22.40
N ALA A 23 10.37 5.97 -21.30
CA ALA A 23 10.59 4.74 -20.56
C ALA A 23 9.32 4.30 -19.78
N ALA A 24 8.14 4.69 -20.28
CA ALA A 24 6.84 4.40 -19.69
C ALA A 24 6.39 2.94 -19.92
N HIS A 25 7.17 2.12 -20.64
CA HIS A 25 6.80 0.75 -21.00
C HIS A 25 7.62 -0.35 -20.32
N ALA A 26 8.53 -0.01 -19.39
CA ALA A 26 9.25 -1.01 -18.58
C ALA A 26 8.72 -1.13 -17.15
N ALA A 27 7.88 -0.19 -16.69
CA ALA A 27 7.31 -0.21 -15.34
C ALA A 27 6.11 -1.16 -15.19
N SER A 28 5.42 -1.51 -16.29
CA SER A 28 4.17 -2.29 -16.22
C SER A 28 4.36 -3.78 -15.94
N LEU A 29 5.52 -4.36 -16.28
CA LEU A 29 5.79 -5.77 -15.99
C LEU A 29 6.11 -6.02 -14.51
N PHE A 30 6.79 -5.08 -13.85
CA PHE A 30 7.07 -5.17 -12.42
C PHE A 30 5.85 -4.84 -11.56
N ALA A 31 5.02 -3.90 -12.00
CA ALA A 31 3.81 -3.51 -11.30
C ALA A 31 2.81 -4.68 -11.12
N GLY A 32 2.63 -5.50 -12.15
CA GLY A 32 1.80 -6.70 -12.08
C GLY A 32 2.28 -7.72 -11.02
N ASP A 33 3.59 -7.92 -10.91
CA ASP A 33 4.20 -8.84 -9.94
C ASP A 33 4.11 -8.29 -8.50
N GLU A 34 4.27 -6.97 -8.30
CA GLU A 34 4.12 -6.33 -6.99
C GLU A 34 2.67 -6.40 -6.49
N CYS A 35 1.69 -6.17 -7.36
CA CYS A 35 0.28 -6.34 -7.01
C CYS A 35 -0.05 -7.80 -6.63
N ALA A 36 0.43 -8.78 -7.40
CA ALA A 36 0.21 -10.19 -7.10
C ALA A 36 0.82 -10.60 -5.75
N SER A 37 2.04 -10.13 -5.46
CA SER A 37 2.72 -10.34 -4.17
C SER A 37 1.97 -9.69 -3.00
N ALA A 38 1.48 -8.46 -3.18
CA ALA A 38 0.70 -7.75 -2.18
C ALA A 38 -0.64 -8.45 -1.90
N GLN A 39 -1.34 -8.94 -2.94
CA GLN A 39 -2.56 -9.73 -2.79
C GLN A 39 -2.29 -11.04 -2.03
N ALA A 40 -1.23 -11.77 -2.37
CA ALA A 40 -0.87 -13.00 -1.66
C ALA A 40 -0.57 -12.75 -0.17
N SER A 41 0.05 -11.61 0.14
CA SER A 41 0.30 -11.19 1.53
C SER A 41 -0.98 -10.84 2.28
N ALA A 42 -1.91 -10.14 1.62
CA ALA A 42 -3.23 -9.83 2.17
C ALA A 42 -4.06 -11.10 2.42
N ASP A 43 -4.03 -12.05 1.49
CA ASP A 43 -4.73 -13.34 1.61
C ASP A 43 -4.17 -14.18 2.75
N LYS A 44 -2.84 -14.24 2.91
CA LYS A 44 -2.21 -14.90 4.04
C LYS A 44 -2.65 -14.27 5.37
N ALA A 45 -2.71 -12.94 5.44
CA ALA A 45 -3.15 -12.27 6.66
C ALA A 45 -4.65 -12.51 6.97
N ARG A 46 -5.50 -12.68 5.95
CA ARG A 46 -6.89 -13.11 6.12
C ARG A 46 -6.97 -14.51 6.71
N GLN A 47 -6.20 -15.45 6.16
CA GLN A 47 -6.12 -16.82 6.67
C GLN A 47 -5.62 -16.87 8.13
N ASP A 48 -4.59 -16.09 8.46
CA ASP A 48 -4.05 -15.99 9.82
C ASP A 48 -5.11 -15.44 10.81
N TYR A 49 -5.87 -14.42 10.41
CA TYR A 49 -6.97 -13.89 11.22
C TYR A 49 -8.08 -14.93 11.42
N ASP A 50 -8.51 -15.60 10.35
CA ASP A 50 -9.59 -16.60 10.43
C ASP A 50 -9.19 -17.80 11.30
N ALA A 51 -7.93 -18.23 11.22
CA ALA A 51 -7.38 -19.27 12.10
C ALA A 51 -7.36 -18.81 13.57
N THR A 52 -6.88 -17.60 13.83
CA THR A 52 -6.83 -17.02 15.18
C THR A 52 -8.23 -16.88 15.78
N LYS A 53 -9.19 -16.42 14.98
CA LYS A 53 -10.60 -16.31 15.38
C LYS A 53 -11.19 -17.68 15.69
N LYS A 54 -10.94 -18.67 14.83
CA LYS A 54 -11.42 -20.05 15.04
C LYS A 54 -10.89 -20.63 16.34
N ASP A 55 -9.60 -20.44 16.64
CA ASP A 55 -9.00 -20.93 17.89
C ASP A 55 -9.56 -20.19 19.12
N TYR A 56 -9.80 -18.88 18.99
CA TYR A 56 -10.47 -18.09 20.03
C TYR A 56 -11.89 -18.60 20.32
N GLU A 57 -12.67 -18.85 19.27
CA GLU A 57 -14.03 -19.39 19.37
C GLU A 57 -14.05 -20.84 19.90
N ALA A 58 -13.09 -21.66 19.50
CA ALA A 58 -12.95 -23.04 19.99
C ALA A 58 -12.67 -23.07 21.50
N GLN A 59 -11.85 -22.16 22.02
CA GLN A 59 -11.61 -22.03 23.46
C GLN A 59 -12.90 -21.69 24.21
N ILE A 60 -13.73 -20.78 23.70
CA ILE A 60 -15.03 -20.44 24.28
C ILE A 60 -15.97 -21.65 24.24
N ALA A 61 -16.04 -22.35 23.10
CA ALA A 61 -16.88 -23.53 22.94
C ALA A 61 -16.49 -24.67 23.88
N ALA A 62 -15.21 -24.80 24.21
CA ALA A 62 -14.69 -25.74 25.20
C ALA A 62 -14.94 -25.31 26.67
N GLY A 63 -15.63 -24.19 26.90
CA GLY A 63 -15.90 -23.63 28.23
C GLY A 63 -14.75 -22.78 28.79
N GLY A 64 -13.73 -22.49 27.98
CA GLY A 64 -12.66 -21.57 28.33
C GLY A 64 -13.11 -20.10 28.33
N THR A 65 -12.37 -19.27 29.06
CA THR A 65 -12.56 -17.81 29.04
C THR A 65 -11.28 -17.17 28.51
N PRO A 66 -11.20 -16.85 27.21
CA PRO A 66 -10.02 -16.24 26.62
C PRO A 66 -9.61 -14.99 27.38
N GLY A 67 -8.33 -14.93 27.74
CA GLY A 67 -7.74 -13.86 28.52
C GLY A 67 -7.45 -12.63 27.68
N ILE A 68 -6.69 -11.71 28.28
CA ILE A 68 -6.24 -10.48 27.62
C ILE A 68 -5.35 -10.81 26.43
N ALA A 69 -4.47 -11.80 26.55
CA ALA A 69 -3.52 -12.19 25.51
C ALA A 69 -4.23 -12.71 24.26
N GLU A 70 -5.23 -13.58 24.41
CA GLU A 70 -5.99 -14.14 23.28
C GLU A 70 -6.81 -13.06 22.57
N ARG A 71 -7.39 -12.12 23.32
CA ARG A 71 -8.10 -10.96 22.73
C ARG A 71 -7.15 -10.03 21.99
N GLN A 72 -5.96 -9.78 22.53
CA GLN A 72 -4.93 -8.97 21.87
C GLN A 72 -4.43 -9.66 20.61
N ASN A 73 -4.18 -10.97 20.65
CA ASN A 73 -3.77 -11.73 19.47
C ASN A 73 -4.80 -11.64 18.34
N LEU A 74 -6.10 -11.77 18.65
CA LEU A 74 -7.16 -11.59 17.67
C LEU A 74 -7.22 -10.16 17.11
N ALA A 75 -7.05 -9.15 17.96
CA ALA A 75 -7.03 -7.75 17.55
C ALA A 75 -5.80 -7.43 16.67
N ASP A 76 -4.62 -7.92 17.02
CA ASP A 76 -3.38 -7.72 16.26
C ASP A 76 -3.48 -8.39 14.88
N ALA A 77 -4.06 -9.59 14.82
CA ALA A 77 -4.34 -10.27 13.55
C ALA A 77 -5.33 -9.47 12.68
N ASP A 78 -6.36 -8.86 13.28
CA ASP A 78 -7.34 -8.03 12.58
C ASP A 78 -6.72 -6.76 12.00
N VAL A 79 -5.87 -6.08 12.79
CA VAL A 79 -5.11 -4.89 12.37
C VAL A 79 -4.17 -5.25 11.22
N ARG A 80 -3.39 -6.33 11.36
CA ARG A 80 -2.46 -6.79 10.31
C ARG A 80 -3.20 -7.14 9.02
N ARG A 81 -4.30 -7.89 9.11
CA ARG A 81 -5.15 -8.19 7.94
C ARG A 81 -5.61 -6.92 7.26
N SER A 82 -6.16 -5.97 8.01
CA SER A 82 -6.73 -4.74 7.47
C SER A 82 -5.66 -3.84 6.84
N ALA A 83 -4.48 -3.75 7.46
CA ALA A 83 -3.35 -3.00 6.91
C ALA A 83 -2.85 -3.59 5.57
N LEU A 84 -2.69 -4.91 5.50
CA LEU A 84 -2.20 -5.58 4.28
C LEU A 84 -3.23 -5.58 3.15
N VAL A 85 -4.52 -5.65 3.46
CA VAL A 85 -5.58 -5.46 2.46
C VAL A 85 -5.53 -4.05 1.88
N ALA A 86 -5.46 -3.01 2.74
CA ALA A 86 -5.38 -1.63 2.28
C ALA A 86 -4.07 -1.34 1.52
N GLU A 87 -2.97 -2.01 1.87
CA GLU A 87 -1.72 -1.95 1.11
C GLU A 87 -1.84 -2.59 -0.27
N ALA A 88 -2.42 -3.78 -0.36
CA ALA A 88 -2.67 -4.44 -1.65
C ALA A 88 -3.58 -3.59 -2.54
N GLU A 89 -4.64 -2.99 -2.00
CA GLU A 89 -5.51 -2.08 -2.74
C GLU A 89 -4.74 -0.89 -3.34
N ARG A 90 -3.87 -0.24 -2.53
CA ARG A 90 -3.05 0.87 -3.01
C ARG A 90 -2.03 0.46 -4.07
N ILE A 91 -1.32 -0.65 -3.86
CA ILE A 91 -0.31 -1.13 -4.81
C ILE A 91 -0.97 -1.52 -6.13
N CYS A 92 -2.07 -2.26 -6.08
CA CYS A 92 -2.79 -2.70 -7.27
C CYS A 92 -3.47 -1.57 -8.04
N ASP A 93 -3.95 -0.50 -7.37
CA ASP A 93 -4.48 0.69 -8.05
C ASP A 93 -3.39 1.51 -8.76
N MET A 94 -2.14 1.40 -8.28
CA MET A 94 -0.97 2.02 -8.91
C MET A 94 -0.32 1.15 -10.00
N SER A 95 -0.82 -0.07 -10.23
CA SER A 95 -0.19 -1.09 -11.08
C SER A 95 -0.70 -1.16 -12.51
#